data_AF-A0A101FG46-F1
#
_entry.id   AF-A0A101FG46-F1
#
_cell.length_a   1.000
_cell.length_b   1.000
_cell.length_c   1.000
_cell.angle_alpha   90.00
_cell.angle_beta   90.00
_cell.angle_gamma   90.00
#
_symmetry.space_group_name_H-M   'P 1'
#
loop_
_entity.id
_entity.type
_entity.pdbx_description
1 polymer ?
#
loop_
_entity_poly.entity_id
_entity_poly.type
_entity_poly.pdbx_seq_one_letter_code
_entity_poly.pdbx_strand_id
1 'polypeptide(L)'
;MVTYGAPVLPGSMFMLAYLGHVPVVGLPGCVMFNKTTFFDLVLPRLFAGDRITREDIVALGHGGLCAECEACHYPRCSFGKSAW
;
A
#
# COMPACT_ATOMS: atom_id res chain seq x y z
N MET A 1 -8.14 -14.76 0.97
CA MET A 1 -7.12 -13.86 1.56
C MET A 1 -6.04 -13.65 0.50
N VAL A 2 -5.56 -12.42 0.30
CA VAL A 2 -4.56 -12.10 -0.73
C VAL A 2 -3.18 -11.96 -0.11
N THR A 3 -3.05 -11.14 0.93
CA THR A 3 -1.81 -10.98 1.67
C THR A 3 -2.05 -10.64 3.13
N TYR A 4 -1.08 -11.02 3.97
CA TYR A 4 -0.84 -10.43 5.28
C TYR A 4 0.61 -10.00 5.34
N GLY A 5 0.79 -8.70 5.36
CA GLY A 5 2.04 -8.02 5.15
C GLY A 5 2.26 -7.56 3.71
N ALA A 6 3.11 -6.55 3.57
CA ALA A 6 3.53 -5.99 2.29
C ALA A 6 5.02 -5.59 2.37
N PRO A 7 5.78 -5.67 1.26
CA PRO A 7 7.18 -5.27 1.20
C PRO A 7 7.35 -3.73 1.15
N VAL A 8 6.54 -3.00 1.92
CA VAL A 8 6.48 -1.53 1.90
C VAL A 8 6.49 -1.00 3.32
N LEU A 9 7.21 0.09 3.55
CA LEU A 9 7.31 0.80 4.81
C LEU A 9 7.11 2.30 4.56
N PRO A 10 6.24 3.00 5.32
CA PRO A 10 5.37 2.54 6.41
C PRO A 10 4.18 1.70 5.95
N GLY A 11 3.77 0.72 6.77
CA GLY A 11 2.58 -0.11 6.51
C GLY A 11 2.85 -1.59 6.24
N SER A 12 4.00 -2.12 6.66
CA SER A 12 4.43 -3.49 6.34
C SER A 12 3.52 -4.60 6.88
N MET A 13 2.65 -4.31 7.86
CA MET A 13 1.66 -5.24 8.42
C MET A 13 0.25 -5.08 7.81
N PHE A 14 0.15 -4.51 6.62
CA PHE A 14 -1.13 -4.39 5.89
C PHE A 14 -1.73 -5.75 5.53
N MET A 15 -3.05 -5.90 5.60
CA MET A 15 -3.77 -7.10 5.16
C MET A 15 -4.78 -6.78 4.08
N LEU A 16 -4.84 -7.61 3.03
CA LEU A 16 -5.92 -7.58 2.03
C LEU A 16 -6.56 -8.96 1.90
N ALA A 17 -7.88 -8.98 2.00
CA ALA A 17 -8.73 -10.10 1.66
C ALA A 17 -9.94 -9.62 0.87
N TYR A 18 -10.71 -10.55 0.33
CA TYR A 18 -11.97 -10.26 -0.36
C TYR A 18 -13.07 -11.14 0.20
N LEU A 19 -14.21 -10.54 0.52
CA LEU A 19 -15.47 -11.23 0.79
C LEU A 19 -16.35 -11.08 -0.45
N GLY A 20 -16.30 -12.09 -1.33
CA GLY A 20 -16.86 -11.96 -2.68
C GLY A 20 -16.14 -10.87 -3.47
N HIS A 21 -16.85 -9.79 -3.81
CA HIS A 21 -16.31 -8.61 -4.50
C HIS A 21 -15.89 -7.49 -3.54
N VAL A 22 -16.25 -7.57 -2.25
CA VAL A 22 -15.97 -6.52 -1.26
C VAL A 22 -14.53 -6.68 -0.74
N PRO A 23 -13.65 -5.67 -0.90
CA PRO A 23 -12.32 -5.70 -0.31
C PRO A 23 -12.41 -5.52 1.21
N VAL A 24 -11.71 -6.39 1.95
CA VAL A 24 -11.55 -6.33 3.41
C VAL A 24 -10.09 -6.00 3.69
N VAL A 25 -9.86 -4.85 4.31
CA VAL A 25 -8.52 -4.27 4.51
C VAL A 25 -8.20 -4.17 6.00
N GLY A 26 -7.06 -4.72 6.40
CA GLY A 26 -6.50 -4.53 7.74
C GLY A 26 -5.39 -3.49 7.70
N LEU A 27 -5.54 -2.40 8.47
CA LEU A 27 -4.56 -1.31 8.51
C LEU A 27 -3.72 -1.36 9.78
N PRO A 28 -2.39 -1.20 9.69
CA PRO A 28 -1.52 -1.09 10.86
C PRO A 28 -1.69 0.27 11.54
N GLY A 29 -1.41 0.35 12.84
CA GLY A 29 -1.54 1.60 13.60
C GLY A 29 -0.71 2.78 13.09
N CYS A 30 0.35 2.52 12.31
CA CYS A 30 1.17 3.57 11.70
C CYS A 30 0.39 4.49 10.73
N VAL A 31 -0.76 4.03 10.20
CA VAL A 31 -1.65 4.89 9.36
C VAL A 31 -2.14 6.14 10.10
N MET A 32 -2.14 6.14 11.44
CA MET A 32 -2.54 7.30 12.23
C MET A 32 -1.44 8.38 12.33
N PHE A 33 -0.18 8.00 12.13
CA PHE A 33 0.98 8.86 12.43
C PHE A 33 1.79 9.22 11.17
N ASN A 34 1.79 8.35 10.17
CA ASN A 34 2.48 8.59 8.92
C ASN A 34 1.54 9.25 7.90
N LYS A 35 1.97 10.36 7.31
CA LYS A 35 1.21 11.10 6.28
C LYS A 35 0.93 10.28 5.02
N THR A 36 1.78 9.30 4.73
CA THR A 36 1.67 8.43 3.55
C THR A 36 2.16 7.05 3.94
N THR A 37 1.40 6.03 3.57
CA THR A 37 1.62 4.63 3.89
C THR A 37 1.36 3.74 2.68
N PHE A 38 1.61 2.45 2.84
CA PHE A 38 1.19 1.44 1.87
C PHE A 38 -0.28 1.57 1.46
N PHE A 39 -1.18 1.97 2.38
CA PHE A 39 -2.60 2.11 2.06
C PHE A 39 -2.85 3.12 0.93
N ASP A 40 -2.13 4.24 0.91
CA ASP A 40 -2.27 5.30 -0.10
C ASP A 40 -1.86 4.84 -1.50
N LEU A 41 -1.02 3.81 -1.61
CA LEU A 41 -0.62 3.19 -2.88
C LEU A 41 -1.71 2.28 -3.45
N VAL A 42 -2.47 1.63 -2.56
CA VAL A 42 -3.40 0.54 -2.90
C VAL A 42 -4.83 1.08 -3.03
N LEU A 43 -5.17 2.11 -2.25
CA LEU A 43 -6.49 2.72 -2.18
C LEU A 43 -7.05 3.18 -3.53
N PRO A 44 -6.27 3.86 -4.42
CA PRO A 44 -6.79 4.28 -5.72
C PRO A 44 -7.28 3.11 -6.58
N ARG A 45 -6.55 1.99 -6.57
CA ARG A 45 -6.91 0.78 -7.32
C ARG A 45 -8.13 0.08 -6.72
N LEU A 46 -8.21 -0.01 -5.40
CA LEU A 46 -9.40 -0.53 -4.72
C LEU A 46 -10.65 0.28 -5.06
N PHE A 47 -10.55 1.62 -5.12
CA PHE A 47 -11.65 2.50 -5.52
C PHE A 47 -11.95 2.46 -7.01
N ALA A 48 -10.97 2.15 -7.86
CA ALA A 48 -11.19 1.87 -9.28
C ALA A 48 -11.93 0.53 -9.51
N GLY A 49 -12.10 -0.30 -8.47
CA GLY A 49 -12.69 -1.63 -8.58
C GLY A 49 -11.72 -2.70 -9.04
N ASP A 50 -10.41 -2.39 -9.06
CA ASP A 50 -9.38 -3.36 -9.45
C ASP A 50 -9.30 -4.52 -8.45
N ARG A 51 -9.15 -5.72 -9.00
CA ARG A 51 -8.86 -6.93 -8.24
C ARG A 51 -7.35 -7.03 -8.00
N ILE A 52 -6.91 -6.61 -6.83
CA ILE A 52 -5.49 -6.62 -6.46
C ILE A 52 -5.07 -8.03 -6.06
N THR A 53 -4.00 -8.50 -6.69
CA THR A 53 -3.41 -9.82 -6.48
C THR A 53 -2.22 -9.75 -5.52
N ARG A 54 -1.65 -10.90 -5.16
CA ARG A 54 -0.45 -10.93 -4.32
C ARG A 54 0.76 -10.41 -5.10
N GLU A 55 0.80 -10.69 -6.39
CA GLU A 55 1.85 -10.29 -7.32
C GLU A 55 1.94 -8.77 -7.45
N ASP A 56 0.78 -8.10 -7.54
CA ASP A 56 0.69 -6.62 -7.48
C ASP A 56 1.36 -6.06 -6.22
N ILE A 57 1.13 -6.70 -5.07
CA ILE A 57 1.67 -6.26 -3.78
C ILE A 57 3.17 -6.54 -3.67
N VAL A 58 3.63 -7.66 -4.20
CA VAL A 58 5.07 -8.01 -4.21
C VAL A 58 5.86 -7.04 -5.09
N ALA A 59 5.30 -6.62 -6.23
CA ALA A 59 5.95 -5.66 -7.14
C ALA A 59 6.28 -4.33 -6.45
N LEU A 60 5.48 -3.90 -5.47
CA LEU A 60 5.70 -2.68 -4.70
C LEU A 60 6.96 -2.68 -3.83
N GLY A 61 7.66 -3.81 -3.70
CA GLY A 61 8.90 -3.89 -2.93
C GLY A 61 10.00 -2.95 -3.44
N HIS A 62 10.07 -2.74 -4.75
CA HIS A 62 11.03 -1.79 -5.32
C HIS A 62 10.54 -0.35 -5.08
N GLY A 63 11.31 0.47 -4.37
CA GLY A 63 10.81 1.80 -3.98
C GLY A 63 9.66 1.77 -2.96
N GLY A 64 9.43 0.63 -2.30
CA GLY A 64 8.47 0.49 -1.20
C GLY A 64 8.88 1.19 0.10
N LEU A 65 9.95 1.99 0.11
CA LEU A 65 10.43 2.69 1.31
C LEU A 65 10.11 4.18 1.20
N CYS A 66 9.30 4.69 2.13
CA CYS A 66 9.13 6.13 2.30
C CYS A 66 10.35 6.69 3.02
N ALA A 67 10.94 7.75 2.48
CA ALA A 67 12.11 8.41 3.05
C ALA A 67 11.79 9.36 4.22
N GLU A 68 10.51 9.48 4.62
CA GLU A 68 10.05 10.36 5.70
C GLU A 68 10.60 11.79 5.61
N CYS A 69 10.63 12.33 4.40
CA CYS A 69 11.12 13.67 4.09
C CYS A 69 10.39 14.77 4.90
N GLU A 70 11.14 15.82 5.29
CA GLU A 70 10.64 16.96 6.07
C GLU A 70 9.44 17.64 5.39
N ALA A 71 9.58 17.97 4.11
CA ALA A 71 8.48 18.33 3.24
C ALA A 71 8.04 17.10 2.43
N CYS A 72 6.76 16.72 2.51
CA CYS A 72 6.26 15.55 1.78
C CYS A 72 6.09 15.85 0.29
N HIS A 73 6.66 14.99 -0.56
CA HIS A 73 6.60 15.11 -2.02
C HIS A 73 5.72 14.04 -2.69
N TYR A 74 5.10 13.15 -1.91
CA TYR A 74 4.19 12.14 -2.45
C TYR A 74 3.00 12.82 -3.17
N PRO A 75 2.57 12.35 -4.35
CA PRO A 75 3.00 11.16 -5.10
C PRO A 75 4.18 11.38 -6.07
N ARG A 76 4.80 12.56 -6.06
CA ARG A 76 5.96 12.91 -6.91
C ARG A 76 7.31 12.53 -6.27
N CYS A 77 7.41 11.37 -5.62
CA CYS A 77 8.67 10.83 -5.05
C CYS A 77 8.89 9.37 -5.50
N SER A 78 9.92 8.67 -5.02
CA SER A 78 10.20 7.27 -5.40
C SER A 78 9.26 6.24 -4.75
N PHE A 79 8.47 6.65 -3.74
CA PHE A 79 7.64 5.76 -2.95
C PHE A 79 6.54 5.10 -3.79
N GLY A 80 6.56 3.77 -3.88
CA GLY A 80 5.52 2.96 -4.53
C GLY A 80 5.47 3.04 -6.06
N LYS A 81 6.52 3.53 -6.72
CA LYS A 81 6.56 3.76 -8.17
C LYS A 81 6.99 2.59 -9.06
N SER A 82 7.40 1.47 -8.48
CA SER A 82 7.93 0.34 -9.27
C SER A 82 6.86 -0.62 -9.79
N ALA A 83 5.63 -0.50 -9.31
CA ALA A 83 4.58 -1.47 -9.59
C ALA A 83 3.61 -1.04 -10.69
N TRP A 84 3.56 0.25 -11.06
CA TRP A 84 2.62 0.83 -12.02
C TRP A 84 3.02 2.24 -12.47
#